data_AF-X1S5I8-F1
#
_entry.id   AF-X1S5I8-F1
#
_cell.length_a   1.000
_cell.length_b   1.000
_cell.length_c   1.000
_cell.angle_alpha   90.00
_cell.angle_beta   90.00
_cell.angle_gamma   90.00
#
_symmetry.space_group_name_H-M   'P 1'
#
loop_
_entity.id
_entity.type
_entity.pdbx_description
1 polymer ?
#
loop_
_entity_poly.entity_id
_entity_poly.type
_entity_poly.pdbx_seq_one_letter_code
_entity_poly.pdbx_strand_id
1 'polypeptide(L)' 'MHIAVAGNIGSGKTTLTRLLAKHYGWEAHYEDVDDNPYLHDFYDDMQRWSFNLQIYFLNSRFNHILDIHNMIGY' A
#
# COMPACT_ATOMS: atom_id res chain seq x y z
N MET A 1 10.71 -12.38 -7.59
CA MET A 1 9.91 -11.61 -8.58
C MET A 1 8.86 -10.85 -7.81
N HIS A 2 8.74 -9.54 -8.02
CA HIS A 2 7.77 -8.69 -7.32
C HIS A 2 6.83 -8.05 -8.33
N ILE A 3 5.54 -8.04 -8.01
CA ILE A 3 4.50 -7.48 -8.87
C ILE A 3 3.72 -6.47 -8.05
N ALA A 4 3.70 -5.22 -8.52
CA ALA A 4 2.89 -4.16 -7.95
C ALA A 4 1.60 -3.99 -8.77
N VAL A 5 0.45 -3.90 -8.08
CA VAL A 5 -0.86 -3.66 -8.70
C VAL A 5 -1.28 -2.21 -8.42
N ALA A 6 -1.34 -1.38 -9.45
CA ALA A 6 -1.68 0.05 -9.35
C ALA A 6 -3.02 0.37 -10.04
N GLY A 7 -3.68 1.44 -9.59
CA GLY A 7 -4.99 1.86 -10.09
C GLY A 7 -5.74 2.77 -9.11
N ASN A 8 -6.80 3.42 -9.59
CA ASN A 8 -7.58 4.38 -8.81
C ASN A 8 -8.29 3.75 -7.60
N ILE A 9 -8.69 4.58 -6.63
CA ILE A 9 -9.57 4.16 -5.53
C ILE A 9 -10.85 3.55 -6.13
N GLY A 10 -11.29 2.40 -5.62
CA GLY A 10 -12.47 1.70 -6.12
C GLY A 10 -12.26 0.89 -7.41
N SER A 11 -11.06 0.86 -8.01
CA SER A 11 -10.82 0.14 -9.29
C SER A 11 -10.72 -1.39 -9.18
N GLY A 12 -10.88 -1.97 -7.98
CA GLY A 12 -10.82 -3.42 -7.77
C GLY A 12 -9.42 -4.02 -7.56
N LYS A 13 -8.41 -3.21 -7.21
CA LYS A 13 -7.02 -3.67 -6.98
C LYS A 13 -6.93 -4.83 -5.98
N THR A 14 -7.53 -4.70 -4.80
CA THR A 14 -7.54 -5.73 -3.75
C THR A 14 -8.13 -7.05 -4.27
N THR A 15 -9.21 -6.95 -5.06
CA THR A 15 -9.84 -8.11 -5.69
C THR A 15 -8.89 -8.78 -6.69
N LEU A 16 -8.24 -8.00 -7.57
CA LEU A 16 -7.29 -8.52 -8.54
C LEU A 16 -6.08 -9.18 -7.86
N THR A 17 -5.47 -8.51 -6.88
CA THR A 17 -4.33 -9.03 -6.10
C THR A 17 -4.68 -10.37 -5.46
N ARG A 18 -5.85 -10.48 -4.81
CA ARG A 18 -6.32 -11.73 -4.20
C ARG A 18 -6.51 -12.85 -5.22
N LEU A 19 -7.05 -12.54 -6.39
CA LEU A 19 -7.27 -13.53 -7.45
C LEU A 19 -5.93 -14.03 -8.04
N LEU A 20 -4.98 -13.13 -8.29
CA LEU A 20 -3.65 -13.48 -8.78
C LEU A 20 -2.87 -14.30 -7.76
N ALA A 21 -2.86 -13.87 -6.50
CA ALA A 21 -2.20 -14.57 -5.41
C ALA A 21 -2.74 -16.00 -5.24
N LYS A 22 -4.08 -16.16 -5.24
CA LYS A 22 -4.72 -17.48 -5.19
C LYS A 22 -4.37 -18.35 -6.40
N HIS A 23 -4.37 -17.78 -7.60
CA HIS A 23 -4.13 -18.54 -8.84
C HIS A 23 -2.68 -19.04 -8.94
N TYR A 24 -1.72 -18.21 -8.57
CA TYR A 24 -0.29 -18.54 -8.68
C TYR A 24 0.36 -19.04 -7.39
N GLY A 25 -0.38 -19.08 -6.27
CA GLY A 25 0.16 -19.43 -4.95
C GLY A 25 1.15 -18.39 -4.42
N TRP A 26 0.99 -17.11 -4.80
CA TRP A 26 1.85 -16.03 -4.31
C TRP A 26 1.36 -15.48 -2.97
N GLU A 27 2.30 -14.91 -2.21
CA GLU A 27 1.97 -14.11 -1.04
C GLU A 27 1.42 -12.75 -1.47
N ALA A 28 0.27 -12.36 -0.88
CA ALA A 28 -0.37 -11.08 -1.15
C ALA A 28 -0.08 -10.09 -0.01
N HIS A 29 0.44 -8.92 -0.37
CA HIS A 29 0.57 -7.78 0.53
C HIS A 29 -0.42 -6.69 0.13
N TYR A 30 -1.05 -6.05 1.12
CA TYR A 30 -2.05 -5.00 0.93
C TYR A 30 -1.59 -3.69 1.57
N GLU A 31 -2.07 -2.55 1.06
CA GLU A 31 -1.88 -1.26 1.73
C GLU A 31 -2.79 -1.20 2.97
N ASP A 32 -2.19 -0.94 4.14
CA ASP A 32 -2.95 -0.66 5.35
C ASP A 32 -3.36 0.81 5.35
N VAL A 33 -4.68 1.04 5.23
CA VAL A 33 -5.27 2.38 5.22
C VAL A 33 -6.00 2.68 6.52
N ASP A 34 -6.34 1.64 7.29
CA ASP A 34 -7.18 1.77 8.48
C ASP A 34 -6.38 2.36 9.66
N ASP A 35 -5.08 2.06 9.72
CA ASP A 35 -4.16 2.57 10.76
C ASP A 35 -3.48 3.91 10.39
N ASN A 36 -3.91 4.59 9.32
CA ASN A 36 -3.29 5.84 8.88
C ASN A 36 -3.78 7.03 9.73
N PRO A 37 -2.93 7.65 10.58
CA PRO A 37 -3.36 8.69 11.51
C PRO A 37 -3.76 10.00 10.84
N TYR A 38 -3.46 10.18 9.55
CA TYR A 38 -3.73 11.42 8.81
C TYR A 38 -4.89 11.30 7.82
N LEU A 39 -5.43 10.10 7.61
CA LEU A 39 -6.41 9.88 6.55
C LEU A 39 -7.74 10.57 6.83
N HIS A 40 -8.22 10.51 8.08
CA HIS A 40 -9.42 11.23 8.52
C HIS A 40 -9.24 12.74 8.36
N ASP A 41 -8.17 13.29 8.94
CA ASP A 41 -7.86 14.72 8.89
C ASP A 41 -7.67 15.25 7.46
N PHE A 42 -7.15 14.41 6.55
CA PHE A 42 -7.03 14.74 5.14
C PHE A 42 -8.38 14.91 4.45
N TYR A 43 -9.38 14.07 4.77
CA TYR A 43 -10.71 14.23 4.22
C TYR A 43 -11.43 15.47 4.79
N ASP A 44 -11.03 15.94 5.97
CA ASP A 44 -11.55 17.17 6.58
C ASP A 44 -10.87 18.44 6.03
N ASP A 45 -9.54 18.45 5.88
CA ASP A 45 -8.76 19.55 5.28
C ASP A 45 -7.57 19.03 4.46
N MET A 46 -7.83 18.83 3.17
CA MET A 46 -6.83 18.32 2.24
C MET A 46 -5.60 19.22 2.15
N GLN A 47 -5.74 20.55 2.14
CA GLN A 47 -4.58 21.44 1.97
C GLN A 47 -3.63 21.34 3.16
N ARG A 48 -4.19 21.28 4.37
CA ARG A 48 -3.40 21.19 5.60
C ARG A 48 -2.67 19.86 5.73
N TRP A 49 -3.34 18.76 5.38
CA TRP A 49 -2.88 17.41 5.74
C TRP A 49 -2.30 16.60 4.57
N SER A 50 -2.36 17.10 3.33
CA SER A 50 -1.79 16.43 2.14
C SER A 50 -0.33 16.03 2.36
N PHE A 51 0.51 16.92 2.88
CA PHE A 51 1.93 16.64 3.05
C PHE A 51 2.16 15.46 4.01
N ASN A 52 1.54 15.49 5.20
CA ASN A 52 1.65 14.45 6.20
C ASN A 52 1.20 13.09 5.66
N LEU A 53 0.05 13.07 5.00
CA LEU A 53 -0.50 11.85 4.41
C LEU A 53 0.43 11.26 3.34
N GLN A 54 0.97 12.10 2.44
CA GLN A 54 1.88 11.63 1.40
C GLN A 54 3.21 11.12 1.96
N ILE A 55 3.77 11.77 2.98
CA ILE A 55 5.00 11.30 3.65
C ILE A 55 4.76 9.98 4.38
N TYR A 56 3.60 9.81 5.03
CA TYR A 56 3.23 8.52 5.64
C TYR A 56 3.20 7.39 4.59
N PHE A 57 2.52 7.61 3.46
CA PHE A 57 2.48 6.61 2.38
C PHE A 57 3.85 6.34 1.75
N LEU A 58 4.73 7.35 1.66
CA LEU A 58 6.10 7.16 1.18
C LEU A 58 6.88 6.24 2.13
N ASN A 59 6.85 6.51 3.43
CA ASN A 59 7.56 5.73 4.44
C ASN A 59 7.04 4.29 4.52
N SER A 60 5.72 4.09 4.51
CA SER A 60 5.11 2.75 4.51
C SER A 60 5.57 1.92 3.31
N ARG A 61 5.51 2.50 2.10
CA ARG A 61 5.97 1.82 0.87
C ARG A 61 7.48 1.52 0.89
N PHE A 62 8.28 2.45 1.41
CA PHE A 62 9.72 2.23 1.54
C PHE A 62 10.03 1.06 2.50
N ASN A 63 9.38 1.01 3.65
CA ASN A 63 9.54 -0.10 4.60
C ASN A 63 9.11 -1.43 4.00
N HIS A 64 7.98 -1.50 3.28
CA HIS A 64 7.58 -2.73 2.58
C HIS A 64 8.62 -3.21 1.57
N ILE A 65 9.27 -2.29 0.84
CA ILE A 65 10.34 -2.66 -0.10
C ILE A 65 11.56 -3.22 0.65
N LEU A 66 11.92 -2.63 1.79
CA LEU A 66 13.00 -3.13 2.63
C LEU A 66 12.68 -4.52 3.22
N ASP A 67 11.46 -4.73 3.72
CA ASP A 67 11.03 -6.01 4.26
C ASP A 67 11.10 -7.12 3.21
N ILE A 68 10.61 -6.82 2.01
CA ILE A 68 10.73 -7.71 0.86
C ILE A 68 12.21 -7.99 0.55
N HIS A 69 13.08 -6.99 0.57
CA HIS A 69 14.51 -7.18 0.30
C HIS A 69 15.18 -8.08 1.34
N ASN A 70 14.91 -7.84 2.63
CA ASN A 70 15.45 -8.60 3.76
C ASN A 70 14.96 -10.05 3.77
N MET A 71 13.69 -10.30 3.41
CA MET A 71 13.13 -11.66 3.30
C MET A 71 13.84 -12.52 2.25
N ILE A 72 14.43 -11.89 1.22
CA ILE A 72 15.11 -12.59 0.13
C ILE A 72 16.59 -12.83 0.48
N GLY A 73 17.08 -12.35 1.64
CA GLY A 73 18.42 -12.63 2.16
C GLY A 73 19.54 -11.81 1.54
N TYR A 74 19.24 -10.60 1.06
CA TYR A 74 20.25 -9.62 0.63
C TYR A 74 20.68 -8.69 1.77
#